data_AF-A0A6L4Y9Q7-F1
#
_entry.id   AF-A0A6L4Y9Q7-F1
#
_cell.length_a   1.000
_cell.length_b   1.000
_cell.length_c   1.000
_cell.angle_alpha   90.00
_cell.angle_beta   90.00
_cell.angle_gamma   90.00
#
_symmetry.space_group_name_H-M   'P 1'
#
loop_
_entity.id
_entity.type
_entity.pdbx_description
1 polymer ?
#
loop_
_entity_poly.entity_id
_entity_poly.type
_entity_poly.pdbx_seq_one_letter_code
_entity_poly.pdbx_strand_id
1 'polypeptide(L)'
;MIGKGARSQEVVEAMKKYKCVYFAAIGGAGALLAKSIKKAEVIAYEDLGPEAVRRLEVESFPAIVAQDIYGNNLYVEGMKKYARRISEVETG
;
A
#
# COMPACT_ATOMS: atom_id res chain seq x y z
N MET A 1 4.76 -2.80 -6.21
CA MET A 1 3.29 -2.56 -6.19
C MET A 1 2.98 -1.33 -5.36
N ILE A 2 1.92 -0.57 -5.66
CA ILE A 2 1.46 0.57 -4.85
C ILE A 2 -0.02 0.34 -4.50
N GLY A 3 -0.43 0.56 -3.26
CA GLY A 3 -1.81 0.38 -2.82
C GLY A 3 -2.08 0.89 -1.41
N LYS A 4 -3.18 0.43 -0.80
CA LYS A 4 -3.51 0.71 0.60
C LYS A 4 -3.91 -0.56 1.35
N GLY A 5 -3.61 -0.60 2.64
CA GLY A 5 -3.96 -1.70 3.54
C GLY A 5 -3.03 -2.90 3.45
N ALA A 6 -3.22 -3.85 4.37
CA ALA A 6 -2.45 -5.09 4.42
C ALA A 6 -2.71 -5.98 3.18
N ARG A 7 -1.77 -6.88 2.89
CA ARG A 7 -1.90 -7.93 1.86
C ARG A 7 -2.04 -9.30 2.54
N SER A 8 -2.65 -10.26 1.85
CA SER A 8 -2.74 -11.63 2.34
C SER A 8 -1.36 -12.29 2.42
N GLN A 9 -1.22 -13.33 3.24
CA GLN A 9 0.06 -14.03 3.39
C GLN A 9 0.56 -14.60 2.05
N GLU A 10 -0.33 -15.12 1.22
CA GLU A 10 0.00 -15.62 -0.12
C GLU A 10 0.70 -14.56 -0.98
N VAL A 11 0.17 -13.32 -0.96
CA VAL A 11 0.79 -12.20 -1.68
C VAL A 11 2.15 -11.85 -1.08
N VAL A 12 2.29 -11.85 0.25
CA VAL A 12 3.58 -11.59 0.92
C VAL A 12 4.63 -12.62 0.52
N GLU A 13 4.29 -13.91 0.48
CA GLU A 13 5.23 -14.95 0.05
C GLU A 13 5.59 -14.83 -1.44
N ALA A 14 4.62 -14.52 -2.30
CA ALA A 14 4.88 -14.23 -3.70
C ALA A 14 5.83 -13.03 -3.86
N MET A 15 5.61 -11.95 -3.10
CA MET A 15 6.49 -10.78 -3.12
C MET A 15 7.93 -11.12 -2.74
N LYS A 16 8.15 -11.95 -1.70
CA LYS A 16 9.50 -12.40 -1.30
C LYS A 16 10.16 -13.26 -2.38
N LYS A 17 9.39 -14.15 -3.00
CA LYS A 17 9.85 -15.04 -4.09
C LYS A 17 10.25 -14.24 -5.33
N TYR A 18 9.41 -13.31 -5.77
CA TYR A 18 9.59 -12.54 -6.99
C TYR A 18 10.23 -11.15 -6.77
N LYS A 19 10.76 -10.90 -5.57
CA LYS A 19 11.49 -9.67 -5.19
C LYS A 19 10.70 -8.38 -5.46
N CYS A 20 9.44 -8.36 -5.01
CA CYS A 20 8.57 -7.20 -5.13
C CYS A 20 8.55 -6.37 -3.84
N VAL A 21 8.64 -5.05 -3.97
CA VAL A 21 8.39 -4.08 -2.89
C VAL A 21 6.94 -3.60 -2.94
N TYR A 22 6.26 -3.50 -1.79
CA TYR A 22 4.93 -2.90 -1.68
C TYR A 22 5.01 -1.55 -1.01
N PHE A 23 4.54 -0.54 -1.75
CA PHE A 23 4.40 0.82 -1.26
C PHE A 23 2.97 1.09 -0.83
N ALA A 24 2.79 1.55 0.40
CA ALA A 24 1.52 2.09 0.86
C ALA A 24 1.40 3.57 0.44
N ALA A 25 0.39 3.87 -0.36
CA ALA A 25 -0.08 5.23 -0.59
C ALA A 25 -1.02 5.65 0.55
N ILE A 26 -1.06 6.96 0.84
CA ILE A 26 -1.88 7.49 1.94
C ILE A 26 -3.36 7.43 1.54
N GLY A 27 -4.11 6.54 2.18
CA GLY A 27 -5.54 6.39 1.96
C GLY A 27 -6.32 7.67 2.34
N GLY A 28 -7.29 8.06 1.51
CA GLY A 28 -8.10 9.27 1.72
C GLY A 28 -7.47 10.56 1.18
N ALA A 29 -6.18 10.56 0.84
CA ALA A 29 -5.47 11.73 0.34
C ALA A 29 -5.48 11.85 -1.21
N GLY A 30 -6.48 11.31 -1.89
CA GLY A 30 -6.49 11.20 -3.37
C GLY A 30 -6.31 12.54 -4.08
N ALA A 31 -6.99 13.61 -3.62
CA ALA A 31 -6.86 14.94 -4.20
C ALA A 31 -5.45 15.55 -4.00
N LEU A 32 -4.77 15.22 -2.90
CA LEU A 32 -3.40 15.65 -2.66
C LEU A 32 -2.42 14.86 -3.54
N LEU A 33 -2.59 13.54 -3.62
CA LEU A 33 -1.77 12.65 -4.45
C LEU A 33 -1.89 12.98 -5.95
N ALA A 34 -3.07 13.44 -6.39
CA ALA A 34 -3.29 13.88 -7.76
C ALA A 34 -2.37 15.05 -8.16
N LYS A 35 -1.90 15.87 -7.21
CA LYS A 35 -0.93 16.95 -7.49
C LYS A 35 0.44 16.43 -7.93
N SER A 36 0.78 15.19 -7.61
CA SER A 36 2.01 14.53 -8.05
C SER A 36 1.88 13.91 -9.45
N ILE A 37 0.69 13.89 -10.06
CA ILE A 37 0.45 13.33 -11.39
C ILE A 37 0.70 14.40 -12.44
N LYS A 38 1.61 14.14 -13.38
CA LYS A 38 1.97 15.02 -14.49
C LYS A 38 1.21 14.69 -15.77
N LYS A 39 0.96 13.41 -16.00
CA LYS A 39 0.18 12.91 -17.14
C LYS A 39 -0.64 11.69 -16.73
N ALA A 40 -1.85 11.58 -17.28
CA ALA A 40 -2.69 10.41 -17.14
C ALA A 40 -3.29 10.05 -18.51
N GLU A 41 -3.01 8.84 -18.99
CA GLU A 41 -3.44 8.36 -20.30
C GLU A 41 -4.13 7.00 -20.15
N VAL A 42 -5.34 6.86 -20.69
CA VAL A 42 -6.02 5.56 -20.76
C VAL A 42 -5.37 4.75 -21.87
N ILE A 43 -4.89 3.54 -21.54
CA ILE A 43 -4.17 2.68 -22.48
C ILE A 43 -4.90 1.37 -22.81
N ALA A 44 -5.95 1.03 -22.06
CA ALA A 44 -6.82 -0.12 -22.35
C ALA A 44 -8.15 -0.01 -21.58
N TYR A 45 -9.21 -0.63 -22.14
CA TYR A 45 -10.52 -0.79 -21.52
C TYR A 45 -11.19 0.52 -21.09
N GLU A 46 -11.28 1.49 -22.02
CA GLU A 46 -11.84 2.82 -21.75
C GLU A 46 -13.26 2.78 -21.21
N ASP A 47 -14.05 1.79 -21.63
CA ASP A 47 -15.41 1.52 -21.18
C ASP A 47 -15.53 1.25 -19.68
N LEU A 48 -14.45 0.82 -19.01
CA LEU A 48 -14.42 0.61 -17.56
C LEU A 48 -14.30 1.92 -16.74
N GLY A 49 -14.23 3.08 -17.40
CA GLY A 49 -14.25 4.38 -16.74
C GLY A 49 -13.13 4.52 -15.69
N PRO A 50 -13.42 4.78 -14.40
CA PRO A 50 -12.40 4.87 -13.34
C PRO A 50 -11.51 3.63 -13.19
N GLU A 51 -11.97 2.45 -13.61
CA GLU A 51 -11.21 1.20 -13.53
C GLU A 51 -10.35 0.91 -14.77
N ALA A 52 -10.46 1.73 -15.82
CA ALA A 52 -9.64 1.59 -17.02
C ALA A 52 -8.13 1.65 -16.70
N VAL A 53 -7.33 0.89 -17.46
CA VAL A 53 -5.88 0.85 -17.26
C VAL A 53 -5.29 2.17 -17.72
N ARG A 54 -4.59 2.85 -16.81
CA ARG A 54 -3.97 4.15 -17.06
C ARG A 54 -2.46 4.09 -16.94
N ARG A 55 -1.76 4.68 -17.91
CA ARG A 55 -0.36 5.05 -17.79
C ARG A 55 -0.29 6.41 -17.11
N LEU A 56 0.31 6.44 -15.92
CA LEU A 56 0.53 7.67 -15.16
C LEU A 56 2.01 8.06 -15.21
N GLU A 57 2.28 9.33 -15.46
CA GLU A 57 3.58 9.95 -15.21
C GLU A 57 3.48 10.74 -13.91
N VAL A 58 4.39 10.49 -12.98
CA VAL A 58 4.35 11.08 -11.64
C VAL A 58 5.71 11.66 -11.27
N GLU A 59 5.68 12.75 -10.51
CA GLU A 59 6.87 13.38 -9.94
C GLU A 59 6.64 13.53 -8.43
N SER A 60 7.64 13.15 -7.63
CA SER A 60 7.59 13.27 -6.16
C SER A 60 6.31 12.67 -5.56
N PHE A 61 5.89 11.50 -6.05
CA PHE A 61 4.71 10.79 -5.53
C PHE A 61 5.02 10.20 -4.15
N PRO A 62 4.35 10.65 -3.07
CA PRO A 62 4.68 10.19 -1.73
C PRO A 62 4.13 8.79 -1.49
N ALA A 63 5.00 7.88 -1.03
CA ALA A 63 4.60 6.54 -0.61
C ALA A 63 5.56 6.00 0.46
N ILE A 64 5.09 5.02 1.23
CA ILE A 64 5.85 4.37 2.31
C ILE A 64 6.18 2.94 1.88
N VAL A 65 7.42 2.49 2.05
CA VAL A 65 7.75 1.06 1.93
C VAL A 65 7.07 0.32 3.08
N ALA A 66 5.92 -0.29 2.80
CA ALA A 66 5.14 -1.00 3.80
C ALA A 66 5.59 -2.45 3.96
N GLN A 67 6.10 -3.04 2.87
CA GLN A 67 6.71 -4.36 2.87
C GLN A 67 7.88 -4.40 1.89
N ASP A 68 8.98 -5.03 2.31
CA ASP A 68 10.18 -5.19 1.49
C ASP A 68 10.30 -6.61 0.92
N ILE A 69 11.39 -6.85 0.19
CA ILE A 69 11.68 -8.13 -0.48
C ILE A 69 12.17 -9.24 0.46
N TYR A 70 12.43 -8.90 1.73
CA TYR A 70 12.92 -9.83 2.76
C TYR A 70 11.76 -10.39 3.61
N GLY A 71 10.59 -9.75 3.52
CA GLY A 71 9.38 -10.14 4.24
C GLY A 71 9.10 -9.26 5.46
N ASN A 72 9.84 -8.17 5.65
CA ASN A 72 9.51 -7.20 6.68
C ASN A 72 8.17 -6.53 6.33
N ASN A 73 7.32 -6.30 7.33
CA ASN A 73 5.94 -5.89 7.10
C ASN A 73 5.41 -4.98 8.21
N LEU A 74 5.29 -3.70 7.89
CA LEU A 74 4.88 -2.67 8.83
C LEU A 74 3.46 -2.89 9.40
N TYR A 75 2.56 -3.53 8.64
CA TYR A 75 1.21 -3.83 9.14
C TYR A 75 1.23 -4.89 10.25
N VAL A 76 2.19 -5.80 10.23
CA VAL A 76 2.33 -6.84 11.26
C VAL A 76 3.16 -6.33 12.42
N GLU A 77 4.31 -5.71 12.14
CA GLU A 77 5.22 -5.17 13.15
C GLU A 77 4.58 -4.03 13.94
N GLY A 78 3.87 -3.12 13.27
CA GLY A 78 3.15 -2.02 13.91
C GLY A 78 2.09 -2.54 14.87
N MET A 79 1.25 -3.50 14.43
CA MET A 79 0.25 -4.12 15.30
C MET A 79 0.90 -4.80 16.51
N LYS A 80 1.99 -5.56 16.33
CA LYS A 80 2.71 -6.20 17.43
C LYS A 80 3.29 -5.17 18.41
N LYS A 81 3.85 -4.08 17.91
CA LYS A 81 4.53 -3.05 18.71
C LYS A 81 3.55 -2.19 19.52
N TYR A 82 2.38 -1.89 18.95
CA TYR A 82 1.43 -0.93 19.52
C TYR A 82 0.14 -1.57 20.06
N ALA A 83 -0.01 -2.89 19.98
CA ALA A 83 -1.07 -3.60 20.68
C ALA A 83 -0.94 -3.35 22.20
N ARG A 84 -2.00 -2.82 22.83
CA ARG A 84 -2.06 -2.77 24.29
C ARG A 84 -2.09 -4.19 24.82
N ARG A 85 -1.26 -4.48 25.83
CA ARG A 85 -1.39 -5.72 26.60
C ARG A 85 -2.68 -5.63 27.40
N ILE A 86 -3.57 -6.59 27.21
CA ILE A 86 -4.86 -6.66 27.94
C ILE A 86 -4.66 -7.13 29.40
N SER A 87 -3.44 -7.49 29.80
CA SER A 87 -3.11 -8.03 31.12
C SER A 87 -3.05 -7.02 32.28
N GLU A 88 -3.48 -5.76 32.09
CA GLU A 88 -3.55 -4.75 33.17
C GLU A 88 -4.99 -4.30 33.47
N VAL A 89 -5.99 -4.97 32.88
CA VAL A 89 -7.39 -4.83 33.26
C VAL A 89 -7.76 -6.01 34.15
N GLU A 90 -7.00 -6.22 35.22
CA GLU A 90 -7.36 -7.14 36.31
C GLU A 90 -8.18 -6.37 37.35
N THR A 91 -9.47 -6.70 37.38
CA THR A 91 -10.32 -6.83 38.59
C THR A 91 -10.30 -5.68 39.60
N GLY A 92 -11.22 -4.73 39.41
CA GLY A 92 -11.95 -4.14 40.53
C GLY A 92 -13.06 -5.05 41.01
#